data_AF-C9LB73-F1
#
_entry.id   AF-C9LB73-F1
#
_cell.length_a   1.000
_cell.length_b   1.000
_cell.length_c   1.000
_cell.angle_alpha   90.00
_cell.angle_beta   90.00
_cell.angle_gamma   90.00
#
_symmetry.space_group_name_H-M   'P 1'
#
loop_
_entity.id
_entity.type
_entity.pdbx_description
1 polymer ?
#
loop_
_entity_poly.entity_id
_entity_poly.type
_entity_poly.pdbx_seq_one_letter_code
_entity_poly.pdbx_strand_id
1 'polypeptide(L)'
;MADIYHSDNIDRVSDDFTKEAKISTGNFNNVSACQYAIPSHWDIGKVYKRLIKSVAEYEKIGIIDALFKVYNSFISNKIDDYNSSMYYENPSYLPECYLENKVI
;
A
#
# COMPACT_ATOMS: atom_id res chain seq x y z
N MET A 1 -7.93 24.09 -7.65
CA MET A 1 -8.15 22.82 -8.37
C MET A 1 -8.23 21.63 -7.40
N ALA A 2 -8.65 21.83 -6.14
CA ALA A 2 -8.79 20.76 -5.13
C ALA A 2 -10.25 20.55 -4.66
N ASP A 3 -11.19 21.40 -5.10
CA ASP A 3 -12.58 21.41 -4.60
C ASP A 3 -13.58 20.57 -5.41
N ILE A 4 -13.18 19.91 -6.50
CA ILE A 4 -14.14 19.27 -7.44
C ILE A 4 -14.22 17.74 -7.29
N TYR A 5 -13.25 17.09 -6.64
CA TYR A 5 -13.23 15.61 -6.51
C TYR A 5 -13.78 15.08 -5.18
N HIS A 6 -14.68 15.80 -4.51
CA HIS A 6 -15.07 15.43 -3.15
C HIS A 6 -16.11 14.30 -3.02
N SER A 7 -16.44 13.56 -4.08
CA SER A 7 -17.29 12.37 -4.02
C SER A 7 -17.14 11.40 -5.22
N ASP A 8 -16.06 11.45 -5.99
CA ASP A 8 -15.88 10.45 -7.04
C ASP A 8 -15.42 9.12 -6.43
N ASN A 9 -16.05 8.03 -6.86
CA ASN A 9 -15.66 6.68 -6.46
C ASN A 9 -14.18 6.45 -6.86
N ILE A 10 -13.39 5.89 -5.95
CA ILE A 10 -11.99 5.50 -6.19
C ILE A 10 -11.82 4.65 -7.45
N ASP A 11 -12.81 3.80 -7.77
CA ASP A 11 -12.81 2.98 -8.99
C ASP A 11 -12.83 3.89 -10.23
N ARG A 12 -13.72 4.89 -10.24
CA ARG A 12 -13.83 5.86 -11.34
C ARG A 12 -12.55 6.69 -11.47
N VAL A 13 -12.03 7.20 -10.35
CA VAL A 13 -10.80 8.00 -10.35
C VAL A 13 -9.61 7.19 -10.86
N SER A 14 -9.54 5.91 -10.46
CA SER A 14 -8.51 4.97 -10.93
C SER A 14 -8.61 4.71 -12.43
N ASP A 15 -9.81 4.44 -12.94
CA ASP A 15 -10.06 4.20 -14.36
C ASP A 15 -9.73 5.41 -15.22
N ASP A 16 -10.19 6.60 -14.81
CA ASP A 16 -9.92 7.86 -15.50
C ASP A 16 -8.41 8.15 -15.56
N PHE A 17 -7.70 7.96 -14.44
CA PHE A 17 -6.25 8.14 -14.37
C PHE A 17 -5.50 7.13 -15.27
N THR A 18 -5.87 5.86 -15.21
CA THR A 18 -5.27 4.79 -16.05
C THR A 18 -5.40 5.11 -17.53
N LYS A 19 -6.58 5.59 -17.93
CA LYS A 19 -6.89 5.99 -19.30
C LYS A 19 -6.10 7.22 -19.73
N GLU A 20 -6.03 8.25 -18.90
CA GLU A 20 -5.31 9.50 -19.18
C GLU A 20 -3.79 9.26 -19.28
N ALA A 21 -3.24 8.45 -18.37
CA ALA A 21 -1.83 8.08 -18.34
C ALA A 21 -1.46 7.04 -19.42
N LYS A 22 -2.43 6.54 -20.20
CA LYS A 22 -2.26 5.50 -21.22
C LYS A 22 -1.57 4.24 -20.68
N ILE A 23 -1.86 3.89 -19.43
CA ILE A 23 -1.32 2.69 -18.80
C ILE A 23 -2.04 1.48 -19.40
N SER A 24 -1.28 0.61 -20.06
CA SER A 24 -1.83 -0.61 -20.65
C SER A 24 -2.18 -1.64 -19.57
N THR A 25 -3.30 -2.34 -19.73
CA THR A 25 -3.64 -3.48 -18.88
C THR A 25 -2.57 -4.55 -19.00
N GLY A 26 -1.86 -4.81 -17.91
CA GLY A 26 -0.88 -5.88 -17.82
C GLY A 26 -1.53 -7.25 -17.63
N ASN A 27 -0.77 -8.32 -17.86
CA ASN A 27 -1.20 -9.69 -17.59
C ASN A 27 -0.62 -10.14 -16.24
N PHE A 28 -1.17 -9.59 -15.15
CA PHE A 28 -0.76 -9.92 -13.79
C PHE A 28 -1.94 -10.55 -13.06
N ASN A 29 -1.73 -11.74 -12.50
CA ASN A 29 -2.74 -12.44 -11.72
C ASN A 29 -2.14 -12.92 -10.40
N ASN A 30 -1.80 -11.97 -9.54
CA ASN A 30 -1.40 -12.24 -8.16
C ASN A 30 -2.59 -12.71 -7.30
N VAL A 31 -3.82 -12.34 -7.69
CA VAL A 31 -5.08 -12.68 -7.01
C VAL A 31 -5.45 -14.16 -7.15
N SER A 32 -5.35 -14.76 -8.35
CA SER A 32 -5.75 -16.17 -8.55
C SER A 32 -4.83 -17.19 -7.88
N ALA A 33 -3.62 -16.76 -7.50
CA ALA A 33 -2.65 -17.59 -6.80
C ALA A 33 -2.87 -17.60 -5.27
N CYS A 34 -3.86 -16.83 -4.76
CA CYS A 34 -4.10 -16.70 -3.34
C CYS A 34 -4.91 -17.86 -2.77
N GLN A 35 -4.42 -18.46 -1.68
CA GLN A 35 -5.17 -19.48 -0.92
C GLN A 35 -6.13 -18.88 0.13
N TYR A 36 -6.05 -17.57 0.36
CA TYR A 36 -6.78 -16.86 1.41
C TYR A 36 -7.67 -15.75 0.84
N ALA A 37 -8.61 -15.27 1.67
CA ALA A 37 -9.46 -14.13 1.34
C ALA A 37 -8.59 -12.87 1.18
N ILE A 38 -8.58 -12.32 -0.03
CA ILE A 38 -7.76 -11.17 -0.37
C ILE A 38 -8.36 -9.91 0.25
N PRO A 39 -7.58 -9.11 1.01
CA PRO A 39 -8.05 -7.84 1.56
C PRO A 39 -8.44 -6.87 0.44
N SER A 40 -9.45 -6.03 0.70
CA SER A 40 -9.84 -5.01 -0.28
C SER A 40 -8.76 -3.93 -0.43
N HIS A 41 -8.82 -3.14 -1.51
CA HIS A 41 -7.95 -1.97 -1.69
C HIS A 41 -8.00 -1.00 -0.49
N TRP A 42 -9.16 -0.89 0.16
CA TRP A 42 -9.32 -0.08 1.37
C TRP A 42 -8.57 -0.65 2.58
N ASP A 43 -8.52 -1.97 2.70
CA ASP A 43 -7.88 -2.64 3.82
C ASP A 43 -6.36 -2.59 3.71
N ILE A 44 -5.83 -2.87 2.52
CA ILE A 44 -4.40 -2.66 2.22
C ILE A 44 -4.02 -1.19 2.35
N GLY A 45 -4.87 -0.26 1.88
CA GLY A 45 -4.65 1.18 2.04
C GLY A 45 -4.54 1.61 3.50
N LYS A 46 -5.31 1.01 4.43
CA LYS A 46 -5.17 1.28 5.87
C LYS A 46 -3.83 0.80 6.42
N VAL A 47 -3.32 -0.34 5.95
CA VAL A 47 -2.03 -0.90 6.37
C VAL A 47 -0.90 0.03 5.96
N TYR A 48 -0.81 0.39 4.67
CA TYR A 48 0.18 1.35 4.19
C TYR A 48 0.07 2.70 4.90
N LYS A 49 -1.14 3.23 5.08
CA LYS A 49 -1.36 4.50 5.79
C LYS A 49 -0.77 4.48 7.20
N ARG A 50 -0.95 3.40 7.95
CA ARG A 50 -0.40 3.27 9.31
C ARG A 50 1.12 3.23 9.27
N LEU A 51 1.69 2.38 8.41
CA LEU A 51 3.14 2.25 8.27
C LEU A 51 3.80 3.58 7.86
N ILE A 52 3.27 4.27 6.85
CA ILE A 52 3.79 5.56 6.38
C ILE A 52 3.78 6.60 7.50
N LYS A 53 2.68 6.66 8.29
CA LYS A 53 2.61 7.56 9.45
C LYS A 53 3.66 7.22 10.51
N SER A 54 3.83 5.94 10.83
CA SER A 54 4.83 5.48 11.79
C SER A 54 6.26 5.78 11.33
N VAL A 55 6.57 5.58 10.06
CA VAL A 55 7.89 5.90 9.47
C VAL A 55 8.14 7.40 9.48
N ALA A 56 7.15 8.21 9.09
CA ALA A 56 7.26 9.68 9.13
C ALA A 56 7.55 10.20 10.55
N GLU A 57 6.87 9.65 11.56
CA GLU A 57 7.05 10.02 12.97
C GLU A 57 8.42 9.57 13.49
N TYR A 58 8.82 8.33 13.22
CA TYR A 58 10.08 7.76 13.70
C TYR A 58 11.30 8.45 13.07
N GLU A 59 11.32 8.59 11.74
CA GLU A 59 12.45 9.18 11.01
C GLU A 59 12.40 10.72 10.99
N LYS A 60 11.32 11.33 11.49
CA LYS A 60 11.09 12.79 11.51
C LYS A 60 11.15 13.43 10.11
N ILE A 61 10.49 12.78 9.15
CA ILE A 61 10.43 13.22 7.75
C ILE A 61 9.00 13.57 7.33
N GLY A 62 8.83 14.20 6.17
CA GLY A 62 7.52 14.49 5.60
C GLY A 62 6.75 13.21 5.24
N ILE A 63 5.42 13.27 5.26
CA ILE A 63 4.55 12.14 4.90
C ILE A 63 4.82 11.69 3.45
N ILE A 64 5.07 12.63 2.54
CA ILE A 64 5.38 12.32 1.14
C ILE A 64 6.72 11.58 1.01
N ASP A 65 7.74 12.01 1.76
CA ASP A 65 9.05 11.33 1.77
C ASP A 65 8.93 9.92 2.36
N ALA A 66 8.19 9.77 3.45
CA ALA A 66 7.90 8.49 4.07
C ALA A 66 7.12 7.56 3.12
N LEU A 67 6.17 8.10 2.36
CA LEU A 67 5.43 7.34 1.35
C LEU A 67 6.39 6.76 0.31
N PHE A 68 7.26 7.59 -0.28
CA PHE A 68 8.25 7.09 -1.25
C PHE A 68 9.20 6.07 -0.65
N LYS A 69 9.67 6.28 0.60
CA LYS A 69 10.53 5.31 1.27
C LYS A 69 9.86 3.97 1.49
N VAL A 70 8.63 3.95 2.00
CA VAL A 70 7.88 2.71 2.27
C VAL A 70 7.66 1.93 0.96
N TYR A 71 7.17 2.57 -0.10
CA TYR A 71 6.91 1.89 -1.38
C TYR A 71 8.18 1.41 -2.09
N ASN A 72 9.33 2.04 -1.86
CA ASN A 72 10.62 1.59 -2.40
C ASN A 72 11.38 0.63 -1.48
N SER A 73 10.78 0.19 -0.37
CA SER A 73 11.42 -0.71 0.59
C SER A 73 10.97 -2.16 0.42
N PHE A 74 11.73 -3.09 1.02
CA PHE A 74 11.44 -4.52 0.94
C PHE A 74 10.04 -4.88 1.51
N ILE A 75 9.51 -4.07 2.43
CA ILE A 75 8.24 -4.34 3.10
C ILE A 75 7.06 -4.26 2.13
N SER A 76 7.15 -3.44 1.07
CA SER A 76 6.10 -3.31 0.06
C SER A 76 5.83 -4.67 -0.59
N ASN A 77 6.90 -5.36 -0.98
CA ASN A 77 6.81 -6.72 -1.55
C ASN A 77 6.21 -7.74 -0.57
N LYS A 78 6.33 -7.52 0.75
CA LYS A 78 5.76 -8.40 1.77
C LYS A 78 4.29 -8.09 2.06
N ILE A 79 3.89 -6.82 1.98
CA ILE A 79 2.49 -6.41 2.12
C ILE A 79 1.68 -6.80 0.87
N ASP A 80 2.30 -6.73 -0.31
CA ASP A 80 1.69 -7.07 -1.59
C ASP A 80 1.68 -8.60 -1.87
N ASP A 81 2.33 -9.39 -1.01
CA ASP A 81 2.21 -10.84 -0.99
C ASP A 81 0.98 -11.26 -0.17
N TYR A 82 -0.17 -11.34 -0.85
CA TYR A 82 -1.44 -11.73 -0.25
C TYR A 82 -1.53 -13.22 0.15
N ASN A 83 -0.46 -14.01 -0.05
CA ASN A 83 -0.32 -15.33 0.54
C ASN A 83 0.40 -15.32 1.90
N SER A 84 0.93 -14.17 2.31
CA SER A 84 1.60 -14.01 3.60
C SER A 84 0.62 -13.62 4.71
N SER A 85 0.92 -14.03 5.95
CA SER A 85 0.17 -13.57 7.14
C SER A 85 0.37 -12.08 7.43
N MET A 86 1.22 -11.41 6.66
CA MET A 86 1.70 -10.04 6.88
C MET A 86 0.59 -9.00 7.06
N TYR A 87 -0.54 -9.18 6.39
CA TYR A 87 -1.73 -8.34 6.55
C TYR A 87 -2.44 -8.54 7.91
N TYR A 88 -2.37 -9.74 8.48
CA TYR A 88 -3.02 -10.12 9.74
C TYR A 88 -2.14 -9.89 10.98
N GLU A 89 -0.88 -9.50 10.80
CA GLU A 89 0.05 -9.24 11.89
C GLU A 89 -0.36 -8.01 12.72
N ASN A 90 0.23 -7.91 13.92
CA ASN A 90 -0.03 -6.81 14.82
C ASN A 90 0.32 -5.45 14.16
N PRO A 91 -0.44 -4.37 14.40
CA PRO A 91 -0.14 -3.05 13.83
C PRO A 91 1.28 -2.53 14.03
N SER A 92 1.98 -2.94 15.10
CA SER A 92 3.37 -2.54 15.36
C SER A 92 4.40 -3.38 14.59
N TYR A 93 4.03 -4.57 14.11
CA TYR A 93 4.95 -5.52 13.50
C TYR A 93 5.57 -5.00 12.20
N LEU A 94 4.76 -4.36 11.35
CA LEU A 94 5.25 -3.81 10.07
C LEU A 94 6.25 -2.67 10.26
N PRO A 95 5.99 -1.67 11.13
CA PRO A 95 7.00 -0.69 11.52
C PRO A 95 8.29 -1.33 12.05
N GLU A 96 8.19 -2.33 12.94
CA GLU A 96 9.37 -3.01 13.49
C GLU A 96 10.18 -3.71 12.41
N CYS A 97 9.54 -4.47 11.52
CA CYS A 97 10.19 -5.13 10.38
C CYS A 97 10.86 -4.11 9.44
N TYR A 98 10.19 -2.99 9.17
CA TYR A 98 10.75 -1.92 8.34
C TYR A 98 12.02 -1.33 8.97
N LEU A 99 11.99 -1.03 10.28
CA LEU A 99 13.14 -0.45 10.99
C LEU A 99 14.31 -1.43 11.14
N GLU A 100 14.03 -2.70 11.38
CA GLU A 100 15.03 -3.77 11.46
C GLU A 100 15.51 -4.26 10.07
N ASN A 101 14.88 -3.79 8.99
CA ASN A 101 15.14 -4.18 7.61
C ASN A 101 15.11 -5.72 7.37
N LYS A 102 14.25 -6.43 8.09
CA LYS A 102 14.03 -7.89 7.98
C LYS A 102 12.63 -8.26 8.50
N VAL A 103 12.14 -9.43 8.10
CA VAL A 103 10.96 -10.05 8.73
C VAL A 103 11.42 -10.72 10.02
N ILE A 104 10.74 -10.43 11.14
CA ILE A 104 11.09 -10.89 12.50
C ILE A 104 10.36 -12.19 12.83
#